data_AF-A0A350NTZ6-F1
#
_entry.id   AF-A0A350NTZ6-F1
#
_cell.length_a   1.000
_cell.length_b   1.000
_cell.length_c   1.000
_cell.angle_alpha   90.00
_cell.angle_beta   90.00
_cell.angle_gamma   90.00
#
_symmetry.space_group_name_H-M   'P 1'
#
loop_
_entity.id
_entity.type
_entity.pdbx_description
1 polymer ?
#
loop_
_entity_poly.entity_id
_entity_poly.type
_entity_poly.pdbx_seq_one_letter_code
_entity_poly.pdbx_strand_id
1 'polypeptide(L)'
;MINSLMKNVGNTPVDTSLDSISLDAMARVHWNLPPAKLILQTLLRGEGVLTPEGALSISTGDFTGRSPKDRFIVEDDCTRSEVDWGNINQPMSTEHFDLLHQDMASYLKDKSVFVRDAAVGSDPVTQIKTRVITEKAWANLFVSNMFVRLADQDVLVPDPEWHILCVPSFLASPERHGTRKENVSAINFSRKMILIAGSAYTGEIKKGMFSVMNFVLPTKHKVMPMHCSSNVNKDGDVAAFFGLSGTGKTTLSSDPERNLIGDDEHGWGQSGVFNMEGGCY
;
A
#
# COMPACT_ATOMS: atom_id res chain seq x y z
N MET A 1 27.99 18.85 -16.50
CA MET A 1 26.58 18.68 -16.09
C MET A 1 26.54 18.72 -14.58
N ILE A 2 25.90 19.72 -13.98
CA ILE A 2 25.68 19.73 -12.53
C ILE A 2 24.63 18.65 -12.29
N ASN A 3 25.00 17.53 -11.66
CA ASN A 3 24.03 16.60 -11.09
C ASN A 3 23.19 17.42 -10.11
N SER A 4 21.96 17.75 -10.50
CA SER A 4 21.00 18.38 -9.60
C SER A 4 20.76 17.40 -8.45
N LEU A 5 21.34 17.68 -7.28
CA LEU A 5 21.08 16.92 -6.06
C LEU A 5 19.56 16.80 -5.86
N MET A 6 19.09 15.57 -5.62
CA MET A 6 17.70 15.28 -5.30
C MET A 6 17.24 16.16 -4.12
N LYS A 7 16.14 16.90 -4.30
CA LYS A 7 15.62 17.79 -3.25
C LYS A 7 14.68 17.04 -2.32
N ASN A 8 15.11 16.80 -1.09
CA ASN A 8 14.28 16.24 -0.03
C ASN A 8 13.51 17.35 0.70
N VAL A 9 12.19 17.21 0.84
CA VAL A 9 11.33 18.19 1.53
C VAL A 9 10.27 17.49 2.38
N GLY A 10 9.85 18.11 3.48
CA GLY A 10 8.80 17.58 4.36
C GLY A 10 9.35 17.08 5.70
N ASN A 11 8.67 16.12 6.31
CA ASN A 11 9.13 15.47 7.53
C ASN A 11 10.11 14.36 7.14
N THR A 12 11.33 14.80 6.80
CA THR A 12 12.39 13.95 6.28
C THR A 12 13.00 13.08 7.39
N PRO A 13 13.15 11.76 7.17
CA PRO A 13 13.99 10.92 8.01
C PRO A 13 15.40 11.47 8.17
N VAL A 14 16.11 11.05 9.23
CA VAL A 14 17.52 11.40 9.45
C VAL A 14 18.39 10.86 8.31
N ASP A 15 18.09 9.64 7.85
CA ASP A 15 18.67 9.06 6.64
C ASP A 15 17.66 9.08 5.49
N THR A 16 17.75 10.11 4.65
CA THR A 16 16.90 10.27 3.46
C THR A 16 17.52 9.54 2.26
N SER A 17 17.51 8.21 2.26
CA SER A 17 17.91 7.42 1.10
C SER A 17 16.74 6.59 0.55
N LEU A 18 16.70 6.51 -0.78
CA LEU A 18 15.87 5.57 -1.54
C LEU A 18 16.75 4.63 -2.38
N ASP A 19 18.05 4.57 -2.08
CA ASP A 19 19.03 3.74 -2.80
C ASP A 19 18.73 2.25 -2.61
N SER A 20 18.20 1.88 -1.43
CA SER A 20 17.77 0.50 -1.12
C SER A 20 16.70 -0.03 -2.09
N ILE A 21 15.99 0.86 -2.78
CA ILE A 21 15.01 0.53 -3.82
C ILE A 21 15.38 1.12 -5.19
N SER A 22 16.65 1.46 -5.40
CA SER A 22 17.18 1.95 -6.69
C SER A 22 16.40 3.15 -7.27
N LEU A 23 15.99 4.08 -6.41
CA LEU A 23 15.37 5.34 -6.79
C LEU A 23 16.28 6.52 -6.38
N ASP A 24 17.23 6.89 -7.23
CA ASP A 24 18.29 7.87 -6.91
C ASP A 24 18.26 9.15 -7.78
N ALA A 25 17.40 9.18 -8.81
CA ALA A 25 17.43 10.20 -9.86
C ALA A 25 16.18 11.10 -9.92
N MET A 26 15.38 11.18 -8.86
CA MET A 26 14.22 12.07 -8.80
C MET A 26 14.64 13.53 -8.58
N ALA A 27 13.88 14.47 -9.17
CA ALA A 27 14.12 15.89 -8.95
C ALA A 27 13.75 16.33 -7.52
N ARG A 28 12.68 15.76 -6.95
CA ARG A 28 12.19 16.11 -5.62
C ARG A 28 11.47 14.95 -4.94
N VAL A 29 11.74 14.77 -3.64
CA VAL A 29 11.07 13.76 -2.81
C VAL A 29 10.38 14.46 -1.65
N HIS A 30 9.08 14.27 -1.57
CA HIS A 30 8.21 14.84 -0.54
C HIS A 30 7.96 13.81 0.57
N TRP A 31 8.71 13.90 1.66
CA TRP A 31 8.68 12.95 2.77
C TRP A 31 7.59 13.30 3.78
N ASN A 32 6.77 12.29 4.11
CA ASN A 32 5.86 12.25 5.25
C ASN A 32 5.03 13.53 5.43
N LEU A 33 4.58 14.13 4.32
CA LEU A 33 3.83 15.38 4.35
C LEU A 33 2.53 15.24 5.17
N PRO A 34 2.13 16.23 5.98
CA PRO A 34 0.86 16.18 6.68
C PRO A 34 -0.32 16.19 5.69
N PRO A 35 -1.50 15.64 6.04
CA PRO A 35 -2.67 15.58 5.18
C PRO A 35 -3.02 16.89 4.49
N ALA A 36 -2.97 18.02 5.20
CA ALA A 36 -3.26 19.34 4.64
C ALA A 36 -2.32 19.72 3.47
N LYS A 37 -1.03 19.36 3.54
CA LYS A 37 -0.08 19.61 2.44
C LYS A 37 -0.32 18.67 1.26
N LEU A 38 -0.73 17.43 1.51
CA LEU A 38 -1.07 16.49 0.43
C LEU A 38 -2.34 16.94 -0.32
N ILE A 39 -3.38 17.38 0.42
CA ILE A 39 -4.59 17.98 -0.16
C ILE A 39 -4.21 19.18 -1.01
N LEU A 40 -3.41 20.12 -0.48
CA LEU A 40 -2.95 21.29 -1.22
C LEU A 40 -2.18 20.90 -2.50
N GLN A 41 -1.27 19.92 -2.42
CA GLN A 41 -0.54 19.44 -3.60
C GLN A 41 -1.48 18.85 -4.66
N THR A 42 -2.49 18.07 -4.26
CA THR A 42 -3.50 17.53 -5.17
C THR A 42 -4.26 18.67 -5.88
N LEU A 43 -4.72 19.68 -5.12
CA LEU A 43 -5.46 20.82 -5.67
C LEU A 43 -4.60 21.66 -6.63
N LEU A 44 -3.36 21.98 -6.26
CA LEU A 44 -2.44 22.78 -7.08
C LEU A 44 -2.05 22.08 -8.39
N ARG A 45 -2.12 20.75 -8.43
CA ARG A 45 -1.86 19.94 -9.63
C ARG A 45 -3.11 19.71 -10.48
N GLY A 46 -4.28 20.18 -10.05
CA GLY A 46 -5.55 19.93 -10.72
C GLY A 46 -5.98 18.45 -10.67
N GLU A 47 -5.48 17.69 -9.68
CA GLU A 47 -5.71 16.25 -9.56
C GLU A 47 -6.90 15.91 -8.65
N GLY A 48 -7.65 16.93 -8.19
CA GLY A 48 -8.83 16.77 -7.35
C GLY A 48 -9.50 18.10 -7.03
N VAL A 49 -10.65 18.02 -6.36
CA VAL A 49 -11.44 19.17 -5.90
C VAL A 49 -11.88 18.95 -4.46
N LEU A 50 -12.27 20.02 -3.75
CA LEU A 50 -12.93 19.89 -2.45
C LEU A 50 -14.44 19.79 -2.62
N THR A 51 -15.07 18.90 -1.85
CA THR A 51 -16.54 18.88 -1.69
C THR A 51 -16.99 20.05 -0.79
N PRO A 52 -18.29 20.37 -0.75
CA PRO A 52 -18.82 21.40 0.16
C PRO A 52 -18.49 21.16 1.63
N GLU A 53 -18.36 19.90 2.04
CA GLU A 53 -18.01 19.46 3.40
C GLU A 53 -16.49 19.49 3.66
N GLY A 54 -15.68 19.84 2.66
CA GLY A 54 -14.23 19.94 2.78
C GLY A 54 -13.45 18.64 2.54
N ALA A 55 -14.13 17.56 2.13
CA ALA A 55 -13.46 16.32 1.73
C ALA A 55 -12.77 16.49 0.37
N LEU A 56 -11.63 15.83 0.18
CA LEU A 56 -10.96 15.78 -1.12
C LEU A 56 -11.65 14.72 -2.01
N SER A 57 -12.15 15.15 -3.17
CA SER A 57 -12.67 14.29 -4.23
C SER A 57 -11.67 14.19 -5.37
N ILE A 58 -11.36 12.96 -5.80
CA ILE A 58 -10.43 12.64 -6.88
C ILE A 58 -11.10 11.70 -7.89
N SER A 59 -10.56 11.66 -9.11
CA SER A 59 -10.91 10.65 -10.10
C SER A 59 -9.75 9.69 -10.30
N THR A 60 -10.02 8.39 -10.29
CA THR A 60 -9.06 7.33 -10.60
C THR A 60 -9.04 6.95 -12.09
N GLY A 61 -9.74 7.72 -12.93
CA GLY A 61 -9.85 7.47 -14.37
C GLY A 61 -10.61 6.17 -14.68
N ASP A 62 -10.11 5.41 -15.65
CA ASP A 62 -10.77 4.21 -16.17
C ASP A 62 -10.87 3.08 -15.13
N PHE A 63 -9.97 3.06 -14.14
CA PHE A 63 -9.93 2.06 -13.09
C PHE A 63 -10.68 2.55 -11.85
N THR A 64 -11.98 2.21 -11.79
CA THR A 64 -12.87 2.51 -10.64
C THR A 64 -12.95 1.37 -9.62
N GLY A 65 -12.18 0.31 -9.84
CA GLY A 65 -12.12 -0.87 -8.99
C GLY A 65 -10.85 -1.68 -9.22
N ARG A 66 -10.72 -2.80 -8.50
CA ARG A 66 -9.57 -3.70 -8.64
C ARG A 66 -9.49 -4.30 -10.04
N SER A 67 -8.27 -4.66 -10.43
CA SER A 67 -7.98 -5.43 -11.64
C SER A 67 -7.38 -6.80 -11.31
N PRO A 68 -8.17 -7.79 -10.81
CA PRO A 68 -7.62 -9.06 -10.32
C PRO A 68 -6.79 -9.83 -11.36
N LYS A 69 -7.16 -9.72 -12.64
CA LYS A 69 -6.47 -10.39 -13.75
C LYS A 69 -5.13 -9.73 -14.13
N ASP A 70 -4.82 -8.56 -13.56
CA ASP A 70 -3.56 -7.83 -13.77
C ASP A 70 -2.68 -7.85 -12.50
N ARG A 71 -3.04 -8.70 -11.53
CA ARG A 71 -2.25 -8.94 -10.32
C ARG A 71 -1.33 -10.15 -10.51
N PHE A 72 -0.07 -9.97 -10.15
CA PHE A 72 0.99 -10.98 -10.27
C PHE A 72 1.76 -11.13 -8.96
N ILE A 73 2.31 -12.31 -8.74
CA ILE A 73 3.27 -12.60 -7.67
C ILE A 73 4.52 -13.18 -8.31
N VAL A 74 5.70 -12.73 -7.90
CA VAL A 74 6.95 -13.29 -8.37
C VAL A 74 7.09 -14.73 -7.90
N GLU A 75 7.30 -15.65 -8.84
CA GLU A 75 7.56 -17.06 -8.56
C GLU A 75 9.06 -17.29 -8.39
N ASP A 76 9.49 -17.40 -7.13
CA ASP A 76 10.88 -17.65 -6.73
C ASP A 76 10.94 -18.69 -5.60
N ASP A 77 12.12 -18.93 -5.03
CA ASP A 77 12.29 -19.92 -3.97
C ASP A 77 11.47 -19.60 -2.70
N CYS A 78 11.10 -18.34 -2.46
CA CYS A 78 10.28 -17.94 -1.31
C CYS A 78 8.79 -18.26 -1.53
N THR A 79 8.31 -18.23 -2.77
CA THR A 79 6.88 -18.32 -3.09
C THR A 79 6.47 -19.62 -3.77
N ARG A 80 7.39 -20.29 -4.47
CA ARG A 80 7.08 -21.43 -5.36
C ARG A 80 6.28 -22.53 -4.69
N SER A 81 6.61 -22.90 -3.45
CA SER A 81 5.92 -23.97 -2.70
C SER A 81 4.79 -23.48 -1.78
N GLU A 82 4.75 -22.20 -1.47
CA GLU A 82 3.84 -21.64 -0.45
C GLU A 82 2.62 -20.94 -1.05
N VAL A 83 2.73 -20.43 -2.27
CA VAL A 83 1.64 -19.74 -2.97
C VAL A 83 0.74 -20.76 -3.68
N ASP A 84 -0.58 -20.62 -3.48
CA ASP A 84 -1.59 -21.35 -4.25
C ASP A 84 -1.74 -20.75 -5.65
N TRP A 85 -0.92 -21.23 -6.59
CA TRP A 85 -0.84 -20.72 -7.96
C TRP A 85 -2.10 -21.01 -8.78
N GLY A 86 -2.53 -20.03 -9.60
CA GLY A 86 -3.66 -20.21 -10.49
C GLY A 86 -4.16 -18.89 -11.08
N ASN A 87 -5.45 -18.83 -11.44
CA ASN A 87 -6.05 -17.64 -12.05
C ASN A 87 -6.09 -16.42 -11.12
N ILE A 88 -5.96 -16.62 -9.81
CA ILE A 88 -5.96 -15.55 -8.79
C ILE A 88 -4.52 -15.11 -8.48
N ASN A 89 -3.63 -16.08 -8.24
CA ASN A 89 -2.21 -15.85 -8.00
C ASN A 89 -1.44 -16.22 -9.26
N GLN A 90 -1.28 -15.24 -10.15
CA GLN A 90 -0.60 -15.43 -11.43
C GLN A 90 0.91 -15.26 -11.25
N PRO A 91 1.74 -16.16 -11.78
CA PRO A 91 3.19 -16.06 -11.64
C PRO A 91 3.76 -14.94 -12.53
N MET A 92 4.84 -14.33 -12.06
CA MET A 92 5.72 -13.43 -12.82
C MET A 92 7.16 -13.84 -12.53
N SER A 93 8.05 -13.74 -13.51
CA SER A 93 9.47 -14.03 -13.28
C SER A 93 10.17 -12.86 -12.59
N THR A 94 11.26 -13.14 -11.89
CA THR A 94 12.09 -12.10 -11.25
C THR A 94 12.61 -11.09 -12.28
N GLU A 95 12.99 -11.56 -13.47
CA GLU A 95 13.51 -10.70 -14.55
C GLU A 95 12.46 -9.71 -15.05
N HIS A 96 11.21 -10.16 -15.24
CA HIS A 96 10.11 -9.29 -15.63
C HIS A 96 9.79 -8.25 -14.54
N PHE A 97 9.80 -8.66 -13.27
CA PHE A 97 9.59 -7.75 -12.15
C PHE A 97 10.71 -6.69 -12.07
N ASP A 98 11.96 -7.10 -12.24
CA ASP A 98 13.12 -6.22 -12.18
C ASP A 98 13.15 -5.23 -13.36
N LEU A 99 12.79 -5.68 -14.57
CA LEU A 99 12.62 -4.80 -15.73
C LEU A 99 11.49 -3.79 -15.53
N LEU A 100 10.34 -4.23 -14.99
CA LEU A 100 9.22 -3.34 -14.66
C LEU A 100 9.66 -2.28 -13.64
N HIS A 101 10.35 -2.70 -12.57
CA HIS A 101 10.88 -1.80 -11.56
C HIS A 101 11.85 -0.78 -12.15
N GLN A 102 12.82 -1.24 -12.96
CA GLN A 102 13.82 -0.38 -13.59
C GLN A 102 13.18 0.68 -14.52
N ASP A 103 12.19 0.28 -15.31
CA ASP A 103 11.51 1.19 -16.22
C ASP A 103 10.59 2.19 -15.48
N MET A 104 9.94 1.76 -14.39
CA MET A 104 9.19 2.66 -13.50
C MET A 104 10.12 3.68 -12.81
N ALA A 105 11.28 3.23 -12.32
CA ALA A 105 12.30 4.12 -11.74
C ALA A 105 12.81 5.12 -12.79
N SER A 106 13.10 4.65 -14.00
CA SER A 106 13.53 5.50 -15.12
C SER A 106 12.45 6.52 -15.51
N TYR A 107 11.17 6.15 -15.48
CA TYR A 107 10.05 7.06 -15.72
C TYR A 107 9.94 8.17 -14.67
N LEU A 108 10.34 7.89 -13.43
CA LEU A 108 10.32 8.86 -12.33
C LEU A 108 11.55 9.78 -12.28
N LYS A 109 12.55 9.52 -13.14
CA LYS A 109 13.72 10.38 -13.27
C LYS A 109 13.29 11.83 -13.53
N ASP A 110 13.91 12.75 -12.80
CA ASP A 110 13.65 14.20 -12.86
C ASP A 110 12.20 14.60 -12.47
N LYS A 111 11.38 13.68 -11.92
CA LYS A 111 10.03 13.98 -11.42
C LYS A 111 10.00 14.20 -9.90
N SER A 112 8.84 14.64 -9.43
CA SER A 112 8.56 14.75 -7.99
C SER A 112 7.73 13.56 -7.52
N VAL A 113 8.14 12.94 -6.41
CA VAL A 113 7.42 11.82 -5.78
C VAL A 113 7.08 12.13 -4.32
N PHE A 114 6.13 11.39 -3.76
CA PHE A 114 5.73 11.47 -2.35
C PHE A 114 6.06 10.17 -1.65
N VAL A 115 6.69 10.27 -0.49
CA VAL A 115 7.09 9.13 0.32
C VAL A 115 6.37 9.18 1.65
N ARG A 116 5.82 8.05 2.06
CA ARG A 116 5.25 7.86 3.40
C ARG A 116 5.78 6.60 4.04
N ASP A 117 6.37 6.76 5.22
CA ASP A 117 6.65 5.67 6.13
C ASP A 117 5.40 5.46 7.02
N ALA A 118 4.89 4.23 7.03
CA ALA A 118 3.70 3.82 7.77
C ALA A 118 3.88 2.36 8.24
N ALA A 119 2.86 1.77 8.84
CA ALA A 119 2.84 0.36 9.22
C ALA A 119 1.54 -0.34 8.83
N VAL A 120 1.61 -1.65 8.67
CA VAL A 120 0.45 -2.54 8.46
C VAL A 120 0.46 -3.57 9.58
N GLY A 121 -0.67 -3.76 10.27
CA GLY A 121 -0.75 -4.53 11.51
C GLY A 121 -0.61 -3.66 12.76
N SER A 122 -1.58 -3.73 13.67
CA SER A 122 -1.52 -3.07 14.98
C SER A 122 -0.86 -3.92 16.07
N ASP A 123 -0.64 -5.21 15.84
CA ASP A 123 0.13 -6.08 16.73
C ASP A 123 1.65 -5.87 16.53
N PRO A 124 2.41 -5.39 17.55
CA PRO A 124 3.83 -5.08 17.40
C PRO A 124 4.71 -6.27 16.99
N VAL A 125 4.29 -7.51 17.24
CA VAL A 125 5.07 -8.72 16.90
C VAL A 125 4.98 -9.03 15.41
N THR A 126 3.86 -8.70 14.77
CA THR A 126 3.58 -9.02 13.36
C THR A 126 3.46 -7.78 12.48
N GLN A 127 3.64 -6.59 13.05
CA GLN A 127 3.59 -5.32 12.36
C GLN A 127 4.69 -5.22 11.28
N ILE A 128 4.30 -4.79 10.09
CA ILE A 128 5.21 -4.55 8.97
C ILE A 128 5.35 -3.05 8.75
N LYS A 129 6.53 -2.50 9.07
CA LYS A 129 6.89 -1.13 8.68
C LYS A 129 7.05 -1.08 7.16
N THR A 130 6.33 -0.16 6.53
CA THR A 130 6.20 -0.07 5.08
C THR A 130 6.51 1.34 4.59
N ARG A 131 7.39 1.46 3.59
CA ARG A 131 7.65 2.70 2.86
C ARG A 131 6.87 2.72 1.56
N VAL A 132 5.96 3.68 1.43
CA VAL A 132 5.13 3.84 0.23
C VAL A 132 5.54 5.07 -0.56
N ILE A 133 5.96 4.84 -1.80
CA ILE A 133 6.36 5.84 -2.78
C ILE A 133 5.25 5.97 -3.80
N THR A 134 4.72 7.17 -3.96
CA THR A 134 3.65 7.46 -4.92
C THR A 134 4.02 8.62 -5.83
N GLU A 135 3.59 8.51 -7.10
CA GLU A 135 3.63 9.64 -8.03
C GLU A 135 2.65 10.76 -7.63
N LYS A 136 1.47 10.36 -7.13
CA LYS A 136 0.34 11.25 -6.85
C LYS A 136 0.24 11.58 -5.37
N ALA A 137 -0.09 12.84 -5.04
CA ALA A 137 -0.21 13.31 -3.67
C ALA A 137 -1.39 12.68 -2.93
N TRP A 138 -2.54 12.55 -3.60
CA TRP A 138 -3.74 11.91 -3.05
C TRP A 138 -3.54 10.42 -2.77
N ALA A 139 -2.69 9.73 -3.52
CA ALA A 139 -2.35 8.32 -3.24
C ALA A 139 -1.53 8.21 -1.94
N ASN A 140 -0.64 9.17 -1.69
CA ASN A 140 0.08 9.23 -0.41
C ASN A 140 -0.85 9.61 0.76
N LEU A 141 -1.87 10.44 0.50
CA LEU A 141 -2.90 10.78 1.49
C LEU A 141 -3.75 9.55 1.83
N PHE A 142 -4.10 8.75 0.83
CA PHE A 142 -4.77 7.46 1.03
C PHE A 142 -3.97 6.57 1.98
N VAL A 143 -2.65 6.44 1.80
CA VAL A 143 -1.79 5.68 2.72
C VAL A 143 -1.84 6.25 4.13
N SER A 144 -1.83 7.59 4.28
CA SER A 144 -1.96 8.26 5.58
C SER A 144 -3.29 8.01 6.27
N ASN A 145 -4.33 7.65 5.53
CA ASN A 145 -5.64 7.31 6.07
C ASN A 145 -5.73 5.81 6.37
N MET A 146 -5.23 4.96 5.47
CA MET A 146 -5.46 3.52 5.52
C MET A 146 -4.45 2.74 6.35
N PHE A 147 -3.19 3.14 6.37
CA PHE A 147 -2.16 2.41 7.10
C PHE A 147 -2.00 2.97 8.52
N VAL A 148 -1.46 2.16 9.42
CA VAL A 148 -1.14 2.57 10.79
C VAL A 148 -0.10 3.69 10.72
N ARG A 149 -0.42 4.84 11.32
CA ARG A 149 0.49 5.98 11.40
C ARG A 149 1.57 5.69 12.42
N LEU A 150 2.82 5.82 12.01
CA LEU A 150 3.97 5.70 12.91
C LEU A 150 4.01 6.89 13.88
N ALA A 151 4.59 6.68 15.06
CA ALA A 151 4.94 7.76 15.97
C ALA A 151 6.05 8.63 15.36
N ASP A 152 6.12 9.91 15.75
CA ASP A 152 7.07 10.86 15.16
C ASP A 152 8.53 10.37 15.23
N GLN A 153 8.92 9.69 16.30
CA GLN A 153 10.25 9.10 16.45
C GLN A 153 10.55 8.00 15.40
N ASP A 154 9.56 7.15 15.10
CA ASP A 154 9.67 6.06 14.13
C ASP A 154 9.64 6.58 12.69
N VAL A 155 9.05 7.76 12.47
CA VAL A 155 9.10 8.48 11.19
C VAL A 155 10.48 9.08 10.93
N LEU A 156 11.19 9.54 11.97
CA LEU A 156 12.52 10.13 11.82
C LEU A 156 13.63 9.09 11.64
N VAL A 157 13.45 7.89 12.19
CA VAL A 157 14.39 6.77 12.04
C VAL A 157 13.64 5.52 11.55
N PRO A 158 13.09 5.56 10.32
CA PRO A 158 12.27 4.48 9.81
C PRO A 158 13.16 3.28 9.44
N ASP A 159 12.67 2.08 9.74
CA ASP A 159 13.26 0.81 9.31
C ASP A 159 12.21 0.02 8.50
N PRO A 160 11.86 0.49 7.29
CA PRO A 160 10.81 -0.13 6.50
C PRO A 160 11.30 -1.46 5.94
N GLU A 161 10.62 -2.53 6.33
CA GLU A 161 10.88 -3.88 5.81
C GLU A 161 10.31 -4.03 4.40
N TRP A 162 9.17 -3.40 4.12
CA TRP A 162 8.45 -3.50 2.86
C TRP A 162 8.38 -2.16 2.12
N HIS A 163 8.34 -2.24 0.79
CA HIS A 163 8.28 -1.09 -0.09
C HIS A 163 7.12 -1.20 -1.07
N ILE A 164 6.46 -0.08 -1.36
CA ILE A 164 5.43 0.00 -2.40
C ILE A 164 5.78 1.15 -3.33
N LEU A 165 5.83 0.89 -4.64
CA LEU A 165 5.99 1.90 -5.66
C LEU A 165 4.72 1.98 -6.50
N CYS A 166 3.97 3.08 -6.38
CA CYS A 166 2.72 3.31 -7.10
C CYS A 166 2.85 4.49 -8.07
N VAL A 167 2.86 4.16 -9.37
CA VAL A 167 3.08 5.09 -10.48
C VAL A 167 1.96 4.91 -11.52
N PRO A 168 0.75 5.40 -11.22
CA PRO A 168 -0.42 5.17 -12.08
C PRO A 168 -0.28 5.73 -13.49
N SER A 169 0.58 6.75 -13.71
CA SER A 169 0.81 7.31 -15.05
C SER A 169 1.90 6.57 -15.87
N PHE A 170 2.53 5.54 -15.30
CA PHE A 170 3.39 4.62 -16.06
C PHE A 170 2.55 3.46 -16.62
N LEU A 171 2.68 3.18 -17.91
CA LEU A 171 2.01 2.08 -18.60
C LEU A 171 3.02 0.97 -18.89
N ALA A 172 2.74 -0.24 -18.39
CA ALA A 172 3.56 -1.40 -18.67
C ALA A 172 3.44 -1.84 -20.15
N SER A 173 4.48 -2.48 -20.66
CA SER A 173 4.49 -3.14 -21.95
C SER A 173 4.32 -4.65 -21.72
N PRO A 174 3.21 -5.27 -22.15
CA PRO A 174 2.98 -6.71 -22.01
C PRO A 174 4.15 -7.57 -22.48
N GLU A 175 4.70 -7.25 -23.64
CA GLU A 175 5.80 -8.01 -24.25
C GLU A 175 7.12 -7.88 -23.46
N ARG A 176 7.39 -6.71 -22.86
CA ARG A 176 8.66 -6.44 -22.17
C ARG A 176 8.61 -6.79 -20.69
N HIS A 177 7.47 -6.57 -20.05
CA HIS A 177 7.30 -6.71 -18.60
C HIS A 177 6.58 -8.01 -18.21
N GLY A 178 6.21 -8.85 -19.19
CA GLY A 178 5.50 -10.10 -18.92
C GLY A 178 4.12 -9.88 -18.29
N THR A 179 3.48 -8.75 -18.58
CA THR A 179 2.15 -8.41 -18.06
C THR A 179 1.05 -8.74 -19.06
N ARG A 180 -0.20 -8.78 -18.59
CA ARG A 180 -1.36 -9.01 -19.47
C ARG A 180 -1.76 -7.74 -20.24
N LYS A 181 -1.65 -6.59 -19.59
CA LYS A 181 -2.04 -5.26 -20.07
C LYS A 181 -1.06 -4.21 -19.55
N GLU A 182 -1.33 -2.97 -19.92
CA GLU A 182 -0.59 -1.78 -19.49
C GLU A 182 -0.74 -1.43 -18.01
N ASN A 183 -1.81 -1.90 -17.35
CA ASN A 183 -1.95 -1.85 -15.90
C ASN A 183 -1.42 -3.15 -15.27
N VAL A 184 -0.75 -3.02 -14.11
CA VAL A 184 -0.15 -4.15 -13.39
C VAL A 184 -0.06 -3.85 -11.90
N SER A 185 -0.31 -4.87 -11.08
CA SER A 185 0.04 -4.90 -9.65
C SER A 185 0.87 -6.15 -9.38
N ALA A 186 2.18 -6.00 -9.16
CA ALA A 186 3.10 -7.11 -8.95
C ALA A 186 3.68 -7.12 -7.53
N ILE A 187 3.75 -8.30 -6.90
CA ILE A 187 4.30 -8.48 -5.55
C ILE A 187 5.52 -9.38 -5.63
N ASN A 188 6.65 -8.95 -5.05
CA ASN A 188 7.85 -9.76 -4.89
C ASN A 188 8.15 -9.92 -3.39
N PHE A 189 7.98 -11.14 -2.87
CA PHE A 189 8.19 -11.45 -1.45
C PHE A 189 9.66 -11.50 -1.05
N SER A 190 10.55 -11.95 -1.95
CA SER A 190 11.99 -11.96 -1.69
C SER A 190 12.58 -10.56 -1.63
N ARG A 191 12.15 -9.67 -2.54
CA ARG A 191 12.54 -8.25 -2.54
C ARG A 191 11.71 -7.39 -1.58
N LYS A 192 10.65 -7.95 -0.98
CA LYS A 192 9.69 -7.25 -0.10
C LYS A 192 9.15 -5.96 -0.74
N MET A 193 8.69 -6.07 -1.98
CA MET A 193 8.29 -4.92 -2.78
C MET A 193 6.99 -5.17 -3.55
N ILE A 194 6.16 -4.14 -3.65
CA ILE A 194 4.97 -4.10 -4.51
C ILE A 194 5.15 -3.01 -5.57
N LEU A 195 4.87 -3.34 -6.83
CA LEU A 195 4.85 -2.41 -7.96
C LEU A 195 3.43 -2.25 -8.49
N ILE A 196 2.96 -1.01 -8.58
CA ILE A 196 1.63 -0.69 -9.11
C ILE A 196 1.81 0.34 -10.24
N ALA A 197 1.35 -0.02 -11.44
CA ALA A 197 1.41 0.80 -12.64
C ALA A 197 0.08 0.76 -13.41
N GLY A 198 -0.19 1.82 -14.18
CA GLY A 198 -1.36 1.99 -15.04
C GLY A 198 -2.71 2.14 -14.33
N SER A 199 -2.84 1.76 -13.06
CA SER A 199 -4.05 1.92 -12.26
C SER A 199 -3.90 2.99 -11.19
N ALA A 200 -4.78 3.98 -11.21
CA ALA A 200 -4.92 4.99 -10.15
C ALA A 200 -5.86 4.54 -9.01
N TYR A 201 -6.42 3.33 -9.08
CA TYR A 201 -7.30 2.82 -8.03
C TYR A 201 -6.50 2.54 -6.74
N THR A 202 -6.73 3.33 -5.69
CA THR A 202 -5.98 3.24 -4.42
C THR A 202 -6.13 1.89 -3.72
N GLY A 203 -7.22 1.17 -3.97
CA GLY A 203 -7.44 -0.16 -3.40
C GLY A 203 -6.37 -1.19 -3.80
N GLU A 204 -5.60 -0.97 -4.87
CA GLU A 204 -4.44 -1.82 -5.20
C GLU A 204 -3.32 -1.69 -4.14
N ILE A 205 -3.13 -0.51 -3.54
CA ILE A 205 -2.17 -0.30 -2.44
C ILE A 205 -2.63 -1.08 -1.19
N LYS A 206 -3.90 -0.89 -0.79
CA LYS A 206 -4.50 -1.58 0.36
C LYS A 206 -4.45 -3.10 0.19
N LYS A 207 -5.04 -3.62 -0.88
CA LYS A 207 -5.14 -5.07 -1.10
C LYS A 207 -3.81 -5.72 -1.49
N GLY A 208 -2.84 -4.93 -1.99
CA GLY A 208 -1.46 -5.35 -2.13
C GLY A 208 -0.85 -5.75 -0.78
N MET A 209 -0.87 -4.85 0.21
CA MET A 209 -0.38 -5.19 1.55
C MET A 209 -1.23 -6.22 2.28
N PHE A 210 -2.54 -6.24 2.05
CA PHE A 210 -3.37 -7.33 2.57
C PHE A 210 -2.92 -8.69 2.03
N SER A 211 -2.56 -8.77 0.74
CA SER A 211 -1.99 -10.00 0.16
C SER A 211 -0.68 -10.39 0.83
N VAL A 212 0.16 -9.40 1.16
CA VAL A 212 1.40 -9.63 1.90
C VAL A 212 1.10 -10.20 3.28
N MET A 213 0.17 -9.62 4.03
CA MET A 213 -0.24 -10.10 5.34
C MET A 213 -0.84 -11.51 5.28
N ASN A 214 -1.66 -11.80 4.26
CA ASN A 214 -2.22 -13.14 4.04
C ASN A 214 -1.16 -14.22 3.78
N PHE A 215 0.03 -13.84 3.32
CA PHE A 215 1.16 -14.76 3.17
C PHE A 215 2.02 -14.80 4.43
N VAL A 216 2.44 -13.65 4.94
CA VAL A 216 3.41 -13.53 6.04
C VAL A 216 2.85 -14.02 7.37
N LEU A 217 1.61 -13.67 7.71
CA LEU A 217 1.00 -14.05 8.99
C LEU A 217 0.93 -15.58 9.20
N PRO A 218 0.39 -16.38 8.26
CA PRO A 218 0.33 -17.82 8.45
C PRO A 218 1.72 -18.48 8.32
N THR A 219 2.54 -18.08 7.35
CA THR A 219 3.82 -18.76 7.06
C THR A 219 4.91 -18.47 8.09
N LYS A 220 4.94 -17.25 8.66
CA LYS A 220 6.00 -16.84 9.59
C LYS A 220 5.55 -16.75 11.04
N HIS A 221 4.28 -16.41 11.28
CA HIS A 221 3.82 -16.06 12.64
C HIS A 221 2.74 -17.00 13.19
N LYS A 222 2.22 -17.94 12.38
CA LYS A 222 1.10 -18.81 12.74
C LYS A 222 -0.13 -18.02 13.20
N VAL A 223 -0.35 -16.86 12.57
CA VAL A 223 -1.50 -15.99 12.79
C VAL A 223 -2.49 -16.21 11.65
N MET A 224 -3.78 -16.30 11.96
CA MET A 224 -4.84 -16.43 10.97
C MET A 224 -5.18 -15.05 10.40
N PRO A 225 -4.91 -14.77 9.11
CA PRO A 225 -5.39 -13.56 8.45
C PRO A 225 -6.88 -13.70 8.11
N MET A 226 -7.63 -12.61 8.23
CA MET A 226 -9.08 -12.59 8.06
C MET A 226 -9.51 -11.37 7.25
N HIS A 227 -10.41 -11.60 6.31
CA HIS A 227 -11.11 -10.55 5.57
C HIS A 227 -12.51 -10.39 6.16
N CYS A 228 -12.62 -9.60 7.22
CA CYS A 228 -13.81 -9.40 8.01
C CYS A 228 -13.83 -8.01 8.65
N SER A 229 -14.99 -7.52 9.07
CA SER A 229 -15.02 -6.45 10.08
C SER A 229 -14.97 -7.07 11.49
N SER A 230 -14.57 -6.29 12.49
CA SER A 230 -14.54 -6.75 13.88
C SER A 230 -14.82 -5.62 14.87
N ASN A 231 -15.53 -5.94 15.96
CA ASN A 231 -15.83 -5.02 17.06
C ASN A 231 -15.80 -5.74 18.42
N VAL A 232 -15.75 -4.96 19.50
CA VAL A 232 -15.66 -5.45 20.88
C VAL A 232 -16.68 -4.75 21.79
N ASN A 233 -17.34 -5.48 22.69
CA ASN A 233 -18.22 -4.86 23.71
C ASN A 233 -17.42 -4.39 24.93
N LYS A 234 -18.15 -3.82 25.90
CA LYS A 234 -17.60 -3.37 27.19
C LYS A 234 -17.02 -4.51 28.04
N ASP A 235 -17.47 -5.75 27.83
CA ASP A 235 -17.00 -6.95 28.55
C ASP A 235 -15.75 -7.58 27.90
N GLY A 236 -15.32 -7.09 26.73
CA GLY A 236 -14.16 -7.60 26.01
C GLY A 236 -14.47 -8.73 25.01
N ASP A 237 -15.73 -9.10 24.82
CA ASP A 237 -16.14 -10.11 23.83
C ASP A 237 -15.96 -9.55 22.42
N VAL A 238 -15.16 -10.24 21.61
CA VAL A 238 -14.88 -9.87 20.22
C VAL A 238 -15.83 -10.59 19.28
N ALA A 239 -16.37 -9.86 18.30
CA ALA A 239 -17.12 -10.42 17.18
C ALA A 239 -16.38 -10.15 15.86
N ALA A 240 -16.41 -11.11 14.94
CA ALA A 240 -15.88 -10.99 13.59
C ALA A 240 -16.98 -11.29 12.56
N PHE A 241 -17.10 -10.44 11.54
CA PHE A 241 -18.17 -10.50 10.55
C PHE A 241 -17.56 -10.74 9.17
N PHE A 242 -17.65 -11.98 8.69
CA PHE A 242 -17.20 -12.34 7.34
C PHE A 242 -18.29 -12.06 6.31
N GLY A 243 -17.88 -11.60 5.12
CA GLY A 243 -18.80 -11.30 4.03
C GLY A 243 -18.11 -10.63 2.86
N LEU A 244 -18.73 -10.69 1.68
CA LEU A 244 -18.24 -9.98 0.50
C LEU A 244 -18.59 -8.49 0.57
N SER A 245 -18.13 -7.70 -0.40
CA SER A 245 -18.56 -6.29 -0.50
C SER A 245 -20.08 -6.22 -0.69
N GLY A 246 -20.74 -5.31 0.03
CA GLY A 246 -22.20 -5.15 -0.03
C GLY A 246 -23.03 -6.10 0.84
N THR A 247 -22.44 -7.02 1.61
CA THR A 247 -23.18 -7.98 2.44
C THR A 247 -23.45 -7.50 3.88
N GLY A 248 -23.27 -6.21 4.17
CA GLY A 248 -23.57 -5.62 5.47
C GLY A 248 -22.45 -5.64 6.53
N LYS A 249 -21.22 -6.08 6.22
CA LYS A 249 -20.09 -6.12 7.18
C LYS A 249 -19.89 -4.79 7.93
N THR A 250 -19.80 -3.68 7.19
CA THR A 250 -19.55 -2.35 7.76
C THR A 250 -20.73 -1.87 8.59
N THR A 251 -21.95 -2.09 8.10
CA THR A 251 -23.18 -1.71 8.80
C THR A 251 -23.36 -2.49 10.10
N LEU A 252 -23.16 -3.81 10.09
CA LEU A 252 -23.33 -4.67 11.27
C LEU A 252 -22.20 -4.51 12.30
N SER A 253 -21.00 -4.12 11.86
CA SER A 253 -19.89 -3.85 12.79
C SER A 253 -19.98 -2.48 13.46
N SER A 254 -20.72 -1.53 12.87
CA SER A 254 -20.94 -0.18 13.40
C SER A 254 -22.12 -0.14 14.38
N ASP A 255 -21.97 -0.86 15.49
CA ASP A 255 -22.95 -0.91 16.58
C ASP A 255 -22.58 0.13 17.66
N PRO A 256 -23.48 1.05 18.08
CA PRO A 256 -23.18 2.07 19.08
C PRO A 256 -22.77 1.52 20.46
N GLU A 257 -23.14 0.27 20.78
CA GLU A 257 -22.75 -0.37 22.04
C GLU A 257 -21.42 -1.15 21.95
N ARG A 258 -20.78 -1.18 20.77
CA ARG A 258 -19.54 -1.93 20.52
C ARG A 258 -18.49 -1.04 19.86
N ASN A 259 -17.27 -1.08 20.37
CA ASN A 259 -16.16 -0.34 19.78
C ASN A 259 -15.65 -1.06 18.53
N LEU A 260 -15.58 -0.35 17.41
CA LEU A 260 -15.02 -0.89 16.17
C LEU A 260 -13.51 -1.14 16.33
N ILE A 261 -13.07 -2.36 15.99
CA ILE A 261 -11.65 -2.71 15.89
C ILE A 261 -11.13 -2.36 14.49
N GLY A 262 -11.89 -2.73 13.46
CA GLY A 262 -11.63 -2.41 12.05
C GLY A 262 -12.76 -2.92 11.15
N ASP A 263 -12.81 -2.45 9.91
CA ASP A 263 -13.92 -2.72 8.98
C ASP A 263 -13.65 -3.82 7.96
N ASP A 264 -12.39 -4.24 7.75
CA ASP A 264 -12.09 -5.12 6.60
C ASP A 264 -10.95 -6.14 6.80
N GLU A 265 -9.83 -5.79 7.44
CA GLU A 265 -8.63 -6.65 7.47
C GLU A 265 -8.11 -6.88 8.90
N HIS A 266 -8.14 -8.14 9.39
CA HIS A 266 -7.73 -8.48 10.75
C HIS A 266 -6.83 -9.72 10.83
N GLY A 267 -5.92 -9.75 11.79
CA GLY A 267 -5.21 -10.97 12.18
C GLY A 267 -5.77 -11.54 13.48
N TRP A 268 -5.79 -12.86 13.61
CA TRP A 268 -6.12 -13.56 14.86
C TRP A 268 -4.91 -14.36 15.32
N GLY A 269 -4.22 -13.84 16.34
CA GLY A 269 -3.05 -14.45 16.97
C GLY A 269 -3.32 -14.91 18.41
N GLN A 270 -2.25 -15.25 19.13
CA GLN A 270 -2.34 -15.74 20.52
C GLN A 270 -2.93 -14.68 21.48
N SER A 271 -2.68 -13.40 21.22
CA SER A 271 -3.16 -12.29 22.02
C SER A 271 -4.57 -11.81 21.63
N GLY A 272 -5.21 -12.45 20.64
CA GLY A 272 -6.54 -12.10 20.14
C GLY A 272 -6.53 -11.50 18.73
N VAL A 273 -7.59 -10.74 18.43
CA VAL A 273 -7.82 -10.11 17.13
C VAL A 273 -7.20 -8.72 17.09
N PHE A 274 -6.51 -8.40 16.00
CA PHE A 274 -5.92 -7.08 15.76
C PHE A 274 -6.24 -6.57 14.35
N ASN A 275 -6.32 -5.25 14.20
CA ASN A 275 -6.57 -4.60 12.91
C ASN A 275 -5.26 -4.53 12.11
N MET A 276 -5.31 -4.76 10.79
CA MET A 276 -4.18 -4.53 9.90
C MET A 276 -4.06 -3.07 9.45
N GLU A 277 -5.14 -2.31 9.59
CA GLU A 277 -5.31 -0.96 9.03
C GLU A 277 -5.31 0.12 10.13
N GLY A 278 -5.07 1.36 9.71
CA GLY A 278 -5.18 2.58 10.53
C GLY A 278 -6.41 3.44 10.21
N GLY A 279 -7.28 2.98 9.32
CA GLY A 279 -8.51 3.66 8.91
C GLY A 279 -9.43 2.74 8.12
N CYS A 280 -10.42 3.33 7.45
CA CYS A 280 -11.48 2.62 6.71
C CYS A 280 -11.55 3.12 5.26
N TYR A 281 -11.87 2.22 4.33
CA TYR A 281 -11.93 2.53 2.88
C TYR A 281 -13.34 2.44 2.32
#